data_AF-A0A7W6WDH0-F1
#
_entry.id   AF-A0A7W6WDH0-F1
#
_cell.length_a   1.000
_cell.length_b   1.000
_cell.length_c   1.000
_cell.angle_alpha   90.00
_cell.angle_beta   90.00
_cell.angle_gamma   90.00
#
_symmetry.space_group_name_H-M   'P 1'
#
loop_
_entity.id
_entity.type
_entity.pdbx_description
1 polymer ?
#
loop_
_entity_poly.entity_id
_entity_poly.type
_entity_poly.pdbx_seq_one_letter_code
_entity_poly.pdbx_strand_id
1 'polypeptide(L)'
;MSNAAIATDSQTVVTPTALSWKFIHWGLGLFVTGFLTGFIPIAHYINGALAGDVGPVFLKNMTLWWGCPAILAELTLKTGGLGMIAIGLCYLAIARQGPSPDISRHERIAPTLCAYGLIAELVTAGVGYAVLNYFWPNFFFEPVQAGKNMWLVAQGLSIAVYVIGVCYAFAGIRRASREFR
;
A
#
# COMPACT_ATOMS: atom_id res chain seq x y z
N MET A 1 37.57 30.51 -23.46
CA MET A 1 36.88 29.85 -22.34
C MET A 1 35.64 29.18 -22.91
N SER A 2 35.65 27.85 -22.98
CA SER A 2 34.56 27.05 -23.58
C SER A 2 33.46 26.85 -22.54
N ASN A 3 32.24 27.30 -22.84
CA ASN A 3 31.08 27.05 -22.00
C ASN A 3 30.68 25.58 -22.11
N ALA A 4 31.02 24.81 -21.08
CA ALA A 4 30.47 23.48 -20.89
C ALA A 4 28.97 23.61 -20.61
N ALA A 5 28.14 23.33 -21.61
CA ALA A 5 26.73 23.10 -21.41
C ALA A 5 26.59 21.83 -20.55
N ILE A 6 26.27 22.03 -19.26
CA ILE A 6 25.83 20.95 -18.39
C ILE A 6 24.51 20.45 -19.00
N ALA A 7 24.55 19.27 -19.61
CA ALA A 7 23.37 18.57 -20.06
C ALA A 7 22.50 18.27 -18.84
N THR A 8 21.54 19.17 -18.56
CA THR A 8 20.45 18.89 -17.64
C THR A 8 19.70 17.68 -18.15
N ASP A 9 19.81 16.59 -17.39
CA ASP A 9 19.14 15.30 -17.51
C ASP A 9 18.10 15.24 -18.64
N SER A 10 18.43 14.44 -19.66
CA SER A 10 17.45 13.85 -20.55
C SER A 10 16.51 12.97 -19.72
N GLN A 11 15.51 13.59 -19.06
CA GLN A 11 14.45 12.86 -18.41
C GLN A 11 13.78 12.02 -19.48
N THR A 12 14.01 10.71 -19.42
CA THR A 12 13.38 9.75 -20.31
C THR A 12 11.88 10.03 -20.34
N VAL A 13 11.35 10.25 -21.55
CA VAL A 13 9.93 10.53 -21.74
C VAL A 13 9.17 9.30 -21.27
N VAL A 14 8.39 9.43 -20.19
CA VAL A 14 7.57 8.34 -19.67
C VAL A 14 6.27 8.34 -20.45
N THR A 15 6.04 7.28 -21.21
CA THR A 15 4.77 7.11 -21.93
C THR A 15 3.65 6.67 -20.96
N PRO A 16 2.39 7.01 -21.24
CA PRO A 16 1.24 6.51 -20.48
C PRO A 16 1.21 4.98 -20.38
N THR A 17 1.60 4.27 -21.44
CA THR A 17 1.69 2.80 -21.46
C THR A 17 2.77 2.27 -20.51
N ALA A 18 3.94 2.92 -20.45
CA ALA A 18 4.97 2.53 -19.49
C ALA A 18 4.53 2.79 -18.05
N LEU A 19 3.83 3.92 -17.81
CA LEU A 19 3.27 4.25 -16.50
C LEU A 19 2.17 3.25 -16.09
N SER A 20 1.26 2.91 -17.00
CA SER A 20 0.18 1.95 -16.73
C SER A 20 0.73 0.59 -16.32
N TRP A 21 1.78 0.13 -17.00
CA TRP A 21 2.37 -1.18 -16.72
C TRP A 21 3.09 -1.22 -15.37
N LYS A 22 3.71 -0.11 -14.95
CA LYS A 22 4.26 0.02 -13.59
C LYS A 22 3.18 -0.15 -12.53
N PHE A 23 2.04 0.51 -12.70
CA PHE A 23 0.90 0.36 -11.78
C PHE A 23 0.37 -1.07 -11.74
N ILE A 24 0.17 -1.70 -12.90
CA ILE A 24 -0.37 -3.07 -12.99
C ILE A 24 0.59 -4.08 -12.37
N HIS A 25 1.89 -4.02 -12.67
CA HIS A 25 2.87 -4.95 -12.12
C HIS A 25 2.97 -4.85 -10.60
N TRP A 26 3.14 -3.65 -10.07
CA TRP A 26 3.18 -3.46 -8.62
C TRP A 26 1.86 -3.88 -7.97
N GLY A 27 0.73 -3.47 -8.55
CA GLY A 27 -0.59 -3.82 -8.05
C GLY A 27 -0.83 -5.33 -8.00
N LEU A 28 -0.46 -6.07 -9.05
CA LEU A 28 -0.56 -7.53 -9.09
C LEU A 28 0.35 -8.20 -8.05
N GLY A 29 1.61 -7.77 -7.96
CA GLY A 29 2.55 -8.31 -6.99
C GLY A 29 2.03 -8.13 -5.56
N LEU A 30 1.62 -6.92 -5.21
CA LEU A 30 1.13 -6.58 -3.87
C LEU A 30 -0.23 -7.22 -3.55
N PHE A 31 -1.09 -7.38 -4.56
CA PHE A 31 -2.35 -8.12 -4.42
C PHE A 31 -2.10 -9.59 -4.07
N VAL A 32 -1.19 -10.27 -4.79
CA VAL A 32 -0.79 -11.65 -4.48
C VAL A 32 -0.14 -11.73 -3.11
N THR A 33 0.76 -10.79 -2.78
CA THR A 33 1.36 -10.70 -1.44
C THR A 33 0.29 -10.57 -0.36
N GLY A 34 -0.76 -9.77 -0.58
CA GLY A 34 -1.87 -9.64 0.36
C GLY A 34 -2.59 -10.96 0.65
N PHE A 35 -2.72 -11.87 -0.33
CA PHE A 35 -3.22 -13.23 -0.05
C PHE A 35 -2.29 -14.03 0.84
N LEU A 36 -0.98 -13.94 0.61
CA LEU A 36 0.01 -14.61 1.46
C LEU A 36 -0.01 -14.05 2.89
N THR A 37 -0.12 -12.73 3.03
CA THR A 37 -0.26 -12.05 4.33
C THR A 37 -1.49 -12.52 5.09
N GLY A 38 -2.59 -12.87 4.40
CA GLY A 38 -3.80 -13.35 5.06
C GLY A 38 -3.68 -14.71 5.77
N PHE A 39 -2.61 -15.47 5.52
CA PHE A 39 -2.30 -16.64 6.35
C PHE A 39 -1.80 -16.27 7.75
N ILE A 40 -1.32 -15.04 7.97
CA ILE A 40 -0.83 -14.60 9.28
C ILE A 40 -1.98 -14.54 10.32
N PRO A 41 -3.11 -13.84 10.06
CA PRO A 41 -4.27 -13.89 10.97
C PRO A 41 -4.78 -15.31 11.21
N ILE A 42 -4.83 -16.16 10.17
CA ILE A 42 -5.26 -17.56 10.29
C ILE A 42 -4.33 -18.31 11.25
N ALA A 43 -3.02 -18.23 11.03
CA ALA A 43 -2.02 -18.87 11.89
C ALA A 43 -2.09 -18.32 13.33
N HIS A 44 -2.31 -17.02 13.49
CA HIS A 44 -2.50 -16.37 14.79
C HIS A 44 -3.68 -16.97 15.55
N TYR A 45 -4.85 -17.11 14.91
CA TYR A 45 -6.04 -17.65 15.56
C TYR A 45 -5.91 -19.15 15.84
N ILE A 46 -5.32 -19.92 14.92
CA ILE A 46 -5.03 -21.34 15.16
C ILE A 46 -4.09 -21.50 16.37
N ASN A 47 -3.00 -20.73 16.42
CA ASN A 47 -2.06 -20.80 17.53
C ASN A 47 -2.70 -20.40 18.86
N GLY A 48 -3.50 -19.32 18.87
CA GLY A 48 -4.24 -18.89 20.07
C GLY A 48 -5.21 -19.97 20.57
N ALA A 49 -5.92 -20.65 19.65
CA ALA A 49 -6.82 -21.75 20.00
C ALA A 49 -6.07 -22.99 20.53
N LEU A 50 -4.95 -23.36 19.90
CA LEU A 50 -4.16 -24.53 20.31
C LEU A 50 -3.40 -24.32 21.63
N ALA A 51 -3.00 -23.09 21.93
CA ALA A 51 -2.34 -22.75 23.19
C ALA A 51 -3.28 -22.84 24.42
N GLY A 52 -4.58 -23.11 24.21
CA GLY A 52 -5.54 -23.40 25.28
C GLY A 52 -6.10 -22.17 26.00
N ASP A 53 -5.77 -20.96 25.52
CA ASP A 53 -6.06 -19.71 26.23
C ASP A 53 -7.20 -18.90 25.58
N VAL A 54 -8.25 -19.59 25.12
CA VAL A 54 -9.50 -18.96 24.61
C VAL A 54 -10.36 -18.45 25.77
N GLY A 55 -9.73 -17.76 26.72
CA GLY A 55 -10.37 -17.17 27.89
C GLY A 55 -10.98 -15.80 27.60
N PRO A 56 -11.59 -15.16 28.62
CA PRO A 56 -12.22 -13.84 28.49
C PRO A 56 -11.30 -12.74 27.95
N VAL A 57 -9.99 -12.83 28.20
CA VAL A 57 -8.98 -11.87 27.73
C VAL A 57 -8.79 -11.96 26.22
N PHE A 58 -8.59 -13.18 25.69
CA PHE A 58 -8.48 -13.41 24.26
C PHE A 58 -9.77 -13.01 23.53
N LEU A 59 -10.94 -13.36 24.09
CA LEU A 59 -12.23 -12.94 23.52
C LEU A 59 -12.39 -11.42 23.50
N LYS A 60 -11.99 -10.72 24.56
CA LYS A 60 -11.98 -9.25 24.59
C LYS A 60 -11.03 -8.67 23.54
N ASN A 61 -9.89 -9.30 23.28
CA ASN A 61 -8.96 -8.89 22.24
C ASN A 61 -9.55 -9.08 20.82
N MET A 62 -10.25 -10.19 20.60
CA MET A 62 -10.91 -10.55 19.34
C MET A 62 -12.09 -9.64 18.97
N THR A 63 -12.83 -9.14 19.96
CA THR A 63 -14.01 -8.29 19.72
C THR A 63 -13.66 -6.84 19.40
N LEU A 64 -12.39 -6.44 19.55
CA LEU A 64 -11.93 -5.14 19.06
C LEU A 64 -11.90 -5.18 17.53
N TRP A 65 -12.47 -4.15 16.87
CA TRP A 65 -12.45 -4.06 15.41
C TRP A 65 -11.02 -4.00 14.83
N TRP A 66 -10.04 -3.70 15.69
CA TRP A 66 -8.60 -3.72 15.41
C TRP A 66 -7.87 -4.89 16.09
N GLY A 67 -8.58 -5.96 16.47
CA GLY A 67 -8.06 -7.10 17.22
C GLY A 67 -6.83 -7.74 16.57
N CYS A 68 -6.79 -7.79 15.24
CA CYS A 68 -5.65 -8.25 14.46
C CYS A 68 -5.27 -7.21 13.39
N PRO A 69 -4.32 -6.31 13.66
CA PRO A 69 -3.83 -5.35 12.66
C PRO A 69 -3.19 -5.99 11.43
N ALA A 70 -2.83 -7.28 11.48
CA ALA A 70 -2.42 -8.02 10.28
C ALA A 70 -3.57 -8.17 9.25
N ILE A 71 -4.83 -8.13 9.70
CA ILE A 71 -6.00 -8.05 8.81
C ILE A 71 -6.02 -6.70 8.08
N LEU A 72 -5.69 -5.60 8.76
CA LEU A 72 -5.65 -4.29 8.11
C LEU A 72 -4.59 -4.28 7.00
N ALA A 73 -3.42 -4.86 7.25
CA ALA A 73 -2.37 -4.99 6.25
C ALA A 73 -2.78 -5.89 5.08
N GLU A 74 -3.39 -7.06 5.30
CA GLU A 74 -3.85 -7.92 4.21
C GLU A 74 -4.89 -7.19 3.33
N LEU A 75 -5.83 -6.48 3.96
CA LEU A 75 -6.92 -5.80 3.27
C LEU A 75 -6.35 -4.63 2.48
N THR A 76 -5.43 -3.87 3.06
CA THR A 76 -4.75 -2.75 2.42
C THR A 76 -3.92 -3.20 1.23
N LEU A 77 -3.18 -4.30 1.35
CA LEU A 77 -2.42 -4.88 0.23
C LEU A 77 -3.33 -5.34 -0.92
N LYS A 78 -4.42 -6.06 -0.60
CA LYS A 78 -5.37 -6.56 -1.60
C LYS A 78 -6.10 -5.41 -2.28
N THR A 79 -6.77 -4.56 -1.50
CA THR A 79 -7.58 -3.44 -2.03
C THR A 79 -6.70 -2.39 -2.68
N GLY A 80 -5.55 -2.07 -2.06
CA GLY A 80 -4.58 -1.13 -2.59
C GLY A 80 -3.96 -1.61 -3.90
N GLY A 81 -3.59 -2.89 -3.97
CA GLY A 81 -3.10 -3.54 -5.19
C GLY A 81 -4.14 -3.55 -6.31
N LEU A 82 -5.40 -3.88 -6.02
CA LEU A 82 -6.50 -3.76 -6.98
C LEU A 82 -6.69 -2.31 -7.45
N GLY A 83 -6.60 -1.34 -6.54
CA GLY A 83 -6.65 0.09 -6.86
C GLY A 83 -5.54 0.52 -7.82
N MET A 84 -4.31 0.04 -7.61
CA MET A 84 -3.20 0.27 -8.54
C MET A 84 -3.48 -0.34 -9.92
N ILE A 85 -3.97 -1.58 -9.98
CA ILE A 85 -4.35 -2.22 -11.25
C ILE A 85 -5.40 -1.37 -11.97
N ALA A 86 -6.46 -0.94 -11.27
CA ALA A 86 -7.51 -0.12 -11.85
C ALA A 86 -6.97 1.20 -12.41
N ILE A 87 -6.10 1.90 -11.67
CA ILE A 87 -5.42 3.12 -12.12
C ILE A 87 -4.60 2.85 -13.39
N GLY A 88 -3.84 1.75 -13.42
CA GLY A 88 -3.07 1.36 -14.60
C GLY A 88 -3.97 1.12 -15.82
N LEU A 89 -5.09 0.43 -15.64
CA LEU A 89 -6.07 0.21 -16.70
C LEU A 89 -6.69 1.53 -17.21
N CYS A 90 -6.92 2.52 -16.33
CA CYS A 90 -7.36 3.85 -16.76
C CYS A 90 -6.33 4.55 -17.67
N TYR A 91 -5.04 4.53 -17.31
CA TYR A 91 -3.98 5.08 -18.16
C TYR A 91 -3.87 4.35 -19.50
N LEU A 92 -4.05 3.02 -19.51
CA LEU A 92 -4.05 2.23 -20.74
C LEU A 92 -5.25 2.57 -21.64
N ALA A 93 -6.44 2.79 -21.05
CA ALA A 93 -7.62 3.21 -21.78
C ALA A 93 -7.43 4.60 -22.40
N ILE A 94 -6.89 5.56 -21.64
CA ILE A 94 -6.54 6.90 -22.12
C ILE A 94 -5.57 6.84 -23.30
N ALA A 95 -4.52 6.01 -23.20
CA ALA A 95 -3.52 5.86 -24.26
C ALA A 95 -4.11 5.31 -25.58
N ARG A 96 -5.26 4.64 -25.53
CA ARG A 96 -5.96 4.08 -26.70
C ARG A 96 -6.95 5.06 -27.35
N GLN A 97 -7.29 6.17 -26.68
CA GLN A 97 -8.35 7.09 -27.12
C GLN A 97 -7.83 8.24 -27.99
N GLY A 98 -6.53 8.42 -28.16
CA GLY A 98 -5.99 9.49 -28.99
C GLY A 98 -4.51 9.78 -28.77
N PRO A 99 -4.07 11.02 -29.02
CA PRO A 99 -2.70 11.46 -28.75
C PRO A 99 -2.29 11.15 -27.31
N SER A 100 -1.04 10.72 -27.13
CA SER A 100 -0.52 10.38 -25.81
C SER A 100 -0.44 11.63 -24.94
N PRO A 101 -1.16 11.73 -23.80
CA PRO A 101 -1.06 12.90 -22.94
C PRO A 101 0.32 12.97 -22.29
N ASP A 102 0.79 14.20 -22.08
CA ASP A 102 2.02 14.44 -21.34
C ASP A 102 1.85 14.01 -19.87
N ILE A 103 2.77 13.16 -19.41
CA ILE A 103 2.79 12.65 -18.04
C ILE A 103 3.57 13.61 -17.12
N SER A 104 2.86 14.19 -16.15
CA SER A 104 3.44 15.12 -15.17
C SER A 104 4.38 14.42 -14.17
N ARG A 105 5.25 15.19 -13.50
CA ARG A 105 6.16 14.66 -12.47
C ARG A 105 5.43 13.92 -11.34
N HIS A 106 4.27 14.44 -10.90
CA HIS A 106 3.46 13.81 -9.84
C HIS A 106 2.93 12.44 -10.26
N GLU A 107 2.50 12.30 -11.52
CA GLU A 107 2.04 11.02 -12.06
C GLU A 107 3.19 10.01 -12.18
N ARG A 108 4.39 10.48 -12.56
CA ARG A 108 5.57 9.60 -12.66
C ARG A 108 5.96 8.97 -11.32
N ILE A 109 5.80 9.71 -10.22
CA ILE A 109 6.13 9.22 -8.86
C ILE A 109 4.96 8.50 -8.18
N ALA A 110 3.72 8.68 -8.64
CA ALA A 110 2.53 8.06 -8.09
C ALA A 110 2.63 6.52 -7.89
N PRO A 111 3.04 5.70 -8.89
CA PRO A 111 3.12 4.25 -8.69
C PRO A 111 4.15 3.87 -7.64
N THR A 112 5.23 4.67 -7.52
CA THR A 112 6.25 4.49 -6.49
C THR A 112 5.66 4.77 -5.11
N LEU A 113 4.97 5.90 -4.91
CA LEU A 113 4.30 6.21 -3.63
C LEU A 113 3.29 5.15 -3.23
N CYS A 114 2.47 4.69 -4.19
CA CYS A 114 1.52 3.61 -3.93
C CYS A 114 2.24 2.33 -3.49
N ALA A 115 3.25 1.88 -4.24
CA ALA A 115 4.00 0.68 -3.89
C ALA A 115 4.70 0.81 -2.53
N TYR A 116 5.37 1.94 -2.27
CA TYR A 116 6.06 2.18 -1.00
C TYR A 116 5.09 2.22 0.18
N GLY A 117 3.93 2.86 0.06
CA GLY A 117 2.91 2.88 1.12
C GLY A 117 2.42 1.46 1.45
N LEU A 118 2.18 0.64 0.44
CA LEU A 118 1.74 -0.74 0.62
C LEU A 118 2.84 -1.67 1.16
N ILE A 119 4.10 -1.48 0.74
CA ILE A 119 5.25 -2.23 1.30
C ILE A 119 5.49 -1.79 2.75
N ALA A 120 5.43 -0.48 3.04
CA ALA A 120 5.56 0.03 4.40
C ALA A 120 4.47 -0.53 5.32
N GLU A 121 3.24 -0.69 4.81
CA GLU A 121 2.16 -1.36 5.53
C GLU A 121 2.51 -2.80 5.89
N LEU A 122 3.00 -3.58 4.91
CA LEU A 122 3.47 -4.96 5.14
C LEU A 122 4.60 -5.02 6.16
N VAL A 123 5.60 -4.14 6.05
CA VAL A 123 6.74 -4.08 6.98
C VAL A 123 6.26 -3.69 8.37
N THR A 124 5.33 -2.75 8.48
CA THR A 124 4.74 -2.34 9.75
C THR A 124 3.98 -3.51 10.38
N ALA A 125 3.24 -4.30 9.59
CA ALA A 125 2.55 -5.49 10.10
C ALA A 125 3.51 -6.62 10.52
N GLY A 126 4.61 -6.85 9.79
CA GLY A 126 5.57 -7.90 10.12
C GLY A 126 6.62 -7.47 11.16
N VAL A 127 7.51 -6.56 10.76
CA VAL A 127 8.62 -6.08 11.59
C VAL A 127 8.10 -5.22 12.75
N GLY A 128 7.09 -4.37 12.48
CA GLY A 128 6.49 -3.54 13.53
C GLY A 128 5.87 -4.39 14.64
N TYR A 129 5.27 -5.55 14.32
CA TYR A 129 4.85 -6.51 15.33
C TYR A 129 6.01 -6.95 16.24
N ALA A 130 7.15 -7.38 15.67
CA ALA A 130 8.28 -7.86 16.45
C ALA A 130 8.86 -6.76 17.36
N VAL A 131 8.98 -5.54 16.84
CA VAL A 131 9.48 -4.38 17.60
C VAL A 131 8.51 -4.01 18.73
N LEU A 132 7.21 -3.91 18.43
CA LEU A 132 6.23 -3.55 19.45
C LEU A 132 6.06 -4.66 20.49
N ASN A 133 6.21 -5.93 20.11
CA ASN A 133 6.17 -7.04 21.05
C ASN A 133 7.38 -7.05 22.01
N TYR A 134 8.51 -6.48 21.60
CA TYR A 134 9.65 -6.29 22.49
C TYR A 134 9.35 -5.27 23.60
N PHE A 135 8.68 -4.16 23.27
CA PHE A 135 8.34 -3.10 24.25
C PHE A 135 7.07 -3.40 25.06
N TRP A 136 6.09 -4.06 24.42
CA TRP A 136 4.83 -4.48 25.01
C TRP A 136 4.65 -5.99 24.77
N PRO A 137 5.23 -6.85 25.63
CA PRO A 137 5.11 -8.30 25.50
C PRO A 137 3.64 -8.72 25.41
N ASN A 138 3.34 -9.66 24.52
CA ASN A 138 2.01 -10.21 24.30
C ASN A 138 0.93 -9.19 23.88
N PHE A 139 1.26 -7.95 23.49
CA PHE A 139 0.26 -6.96 23.05
C PHE A 139 -0.59 -7.40 21.86
N PHE A 140 -0.16 -8.45 21.16
CA PHE A 140 -0.88 -9.08 20.07
C PHE A 140 -2.03 -9.98 20.56
N PHE A 141 -1.85 -10.67 21.69
CA PHE A 141 -2.85 -11.57 22.29
C PHE A 141 -3.62 -10.90 23.44
N GLU A 142 -3.05 -9.85 24.05
CA GLU A 142 -3.63 -9.12 25.17
C GLU A 142 -4.09 -7.71 24.75
N PRO A 143 -5.10 -7.13 25.43
CA PRO A 143 -5.64 -5.80 25.11
C PRO A 143 -4.73 -4.67 25.60
N VAL A 144 -3.44 -4.68 25.23
CA VAL A 144 -2.49 -3.61 25.58
C VAL A 144 -2.69 -2.43 24.63
N GLN A 145 -3.47 -1.45 25.10
CA GLN A 145 -3.94 -0.32 24.29
C GLN A 145 -2.80 0.51 23.67
N ALA A 146 -1.74 0.79 24.43
CA ALA A 146 -0.61 1.60 23.95
C ALA A 146 0.08 0.96 22.73
N GLY A 147 0.43 -0.32 22.82
CA GLY A 147 1.07 -1.06 21.73
C GLY A 147 0.17 -1.14 20.49
N LYS A 148 -1.12 -1.43 20.66
CA LYS A 148 -2.10 -1.48 19.56
C LYS A 148 -2.28 -0.13 18.88
N ASN A 149 -2.41 0.96 19.65
CA ASN A 149 -2.55 2.31 19.09
C ASN A 149 -1.31 2.73 18.31
N MET A 150 -0.12 2.50 18.87
CA MET A 150 1.14 2.78 18.17
C MET A 150 1.22 2.03 16.84
N TRP A 151 0.82 0.76 16.84
CA TRP A 151 0.83 -0.05 15.63
C TRP A 151 -0.12 0.47 14.57
N LEU A 152 -1.35 0.82 14.96
CA LEU A 152 -2.36 1.39 14.07
C LEU A 152 -1.93 2.73 13.49
N VAL A 153 -1.27 3.58 14.28
CA VAL A 153 -0.75 4.87 13.79
C VAL A 153 0.32 4.62 12.73
N ALA A 154 1.24 3.68 12.95
CA ALA A 154 2.28 3.37 11.98
C ALA A 154 1.69 2.82 10.65
N GLN A 155 0.66 1.98 10.73
CA GLN A 155 -0.07 1.49 9.55
C GLN A 155 -0.82 2.63 8.86
N GLY A 156 -1.50 3.48 9.63
CA GLY A 156 -2.20 4.66 9.12
C GLY A 156 -1.29 5.62 8.33
N LEU A 157 -0.05 5.81 8.79
CA LEU A 157 0.94 6.61 8.06
C LEU A 157 1.36 5.94 6.73
N SER A 158 1.52 4.62 6.72
CA SER A 158 1.82 3.84 5.51
C SER A 158 0.69 3.95 4.48
N ILE A 159 -0.56 3.81 4.94
CA ILE A 159 -1.76 3.98 4.12
C ILE A 159 -1.86 5.42 3.58
N ALA A 160 -1.54 6.43 4.38
CA ALA A 160 -1.56 7.82 3.92
C ALA A 160 -0.59 8.06 2.74
N VAL A 161 0.61 7.46 2.77
CA VAL A 161 1.56 7.52 1.64
C VAL A 161 0.96 6.90 0.37
N TYR A 162 0.29 5.74 0.51
CA TYR A 162 -0.43 5.12 -0.60
C TYR A 162 -1.51 6.05 -1.18
N VAL A 163 -2.34 6.65 -0.31
CA VAL A 163 -3.43 7.54 -0.71
C VAL A 163 -2.90 8.78 -1.45
N ILE A 164 -1.77 9.36 -1.02
CA ILE A 164 -1.14 10.47 -1.74
C ILE A 164 -0.77 10.06 -3.17
N GLY A 165 -0.20 8.86 -3.35
CA GLY A 165 0.09 8.30 -4.68
C GLY A 165 -1.17 8.16 -5.53
N VAL A 166 -2.26 7.65 -4.96
CA VAL A 166 -3.56 7.54 -5.63
C VAL A 166 -4.09 8.92 -6.05
N CYS A 167 -4.01 9.92 -5.17
CA CYS A 167 -4.44 11.28 -5.49
C CYS A 167 -3.65 11.88 -6.66
N TYR A 168 -2.34 11.65 -6.73
CA TYR A 168 -1.51 12.10 -7.86
C TYR A 168 -1.90 11.44 -9.17
N ALA A 169 -2.14 10.13 -9.17
CA ALA A 169 -2.59 9.41 -10.35
C ALA A 169 -3.99 9.85 -10.79
N PHE A 170 -4.92 10.01 -9.84
CA PHE A 170 -6.29 10.43 -10.11
C PHE A 170 -6.35 11.83 -10.71
N ALA A 171 -5.54 12.77 -10.21
CA ALA A 171 -5.42 14.11 -10.78
C ALA A 171 -4.93 14.06 -12.24
N GLY A 172 -3.98 13.17 -12.54
CA GLY A 172 -3.50 12.90 -13.90
C GLY A 172 -4.59 12.36 -14.83
N ILE A 173 -5.26 11.29 -14.41
CA ILE A 173 -6.39 10.68 -15.14
C ILE A 173 -7.50 11.71 -15.41
N ARG A 174 -7.84 12.53 -14.41
CA ARG A 174 -8.86 13.58 -14.54
C ARG A 174 -8.43 14.69 -15.50
N ARG A 175 -7.14 15.02 -15.57
CA ARG A 175 -6.62 15.99 -16.52
C ARG A 175 -6.74 15.44 -17.94
N ALA A 176 -6.20 14.24 -18.19
CA ALA A 176 -6.23 13.61 -19.50
C ALA A 176 -7.66 13.34 -20.00
N SER A 177 -8.59 12.98 -19.12
CA SER A 177 -9.99 12.75 -19.53
C SER A 177 -10.75 14.01 -19.97
N ARG A 178 -10.28 15.21 -19.60
CA ARG A 178 -10.84 16.48 -20.07
C ARG A 178 -10.45 16.79 -21.51
N GLU A 179 -9.34 16.24 -22.00
CA GLU A 179 -8.85 16.48 -23.36
C GLU A 179 -9.68 15.71 -24.42
N PHE A 180 -10.47 14.72 -23.99
CA PHE A 180 -11.38 13.95 -24.84
C PHE A 180 -12.83 14.47 -24.84
N ARG A 181 -13.13 15.56 -24.13
CA ARG A 181 -14.45 16.22 -24.12
C ARG A 181 -14.45 17.40 -25.07
#